data_AF-A0A0A2BE75-F1
#
_entry.id   AF-A0A0A2BE75-F1
#
_cell.length_a   1.000
_cell.length_b   1.000
_cell.length_c   1.000
_cell.angle_alpha   90.00
_cell.angle_beta   90.00
_cell.angle_gamma   90.00
#
_symmetry.space_group_name_H-M   'P 1'
#
loop_
_entity.id
_entity.type
_entity.pdbx_description
1 polymer ?
#
loop_
_entity_poly.entity_id
_entity_poly.type
_entity_poly.pdbx_seq_one_letter_code
_entity_poly.pdbx_strand_id
1 'polypeptide(L)'
;MLGRKRNIKLFRDNIIQRNKTIQRFNERYFDKLLTCPDINIKICSSDTEESLIEKANIHRSRLSKFGKSKMRGKIYYKGSRGGIYIYTKNGNKKYV
;
A
#
# COMPACT_ATOMS: atom_id res chain seq x y z
N MET A 1 -42.66 1.22 20.95
CA MET A 1 -41.78 0.87 19.79
C MET A 1 -40.66 1.88 19.46
N LEU A 2 -40.45 2.96 20.23
CA LEU A 2 -39.48 4.03 19.88
C LEU A 2 -37.99 3.73 20.20
N GLY A 3 -37.70 2.83 21.14
CA GLY A 3 -36.31 2.50 21.53
C GLY A 3 -35.54 1.68 20.48
N ARG A 4 -36.23 0.78 19.76
CA ARG A 4 -35.61 -0.11 18.75
C ARG A 4 -35.11 0.66 17.52
N LYS A 5 -35.87 1.67 17.06
CA LYS A 5 -35.47 2.55 15.94
C LYS A 5 -34.26 3.42 16.29
N ARG A 6 -34.16 3.92 17.54
CA ARG A 6 -33.00 4.69 18.03
C ARG A 6 -31.72 3.83 18.07
N ASN A 7 -31.81 2.61 18.57
CA ASN A 7 -30.65 1.70 18.63
C ASN A 7 -30.12 1.31 17.24
N ILE A 8 -31.00 1.09 16.26
CA ILE A 8 -30.60 0.81 14.87
C ILE A 8 -29.90 2.02 14.24
N LYS A 9 -30.38 3.25 14.51
CA LYS A 9 -29.76 4.48 14.01
C LYS A 9 -28.33 4.64 14.57
N LEU A 10 -28.16 4.53 15.89
CA LEU A 10 -26.83 4.61 16.53
C LEU A 10 -25.86 3.55 15.98
N PHE A 11 -26.34 2.33 15.75
CA PHE A 11 -25.52 1.28 15.15
C PHE A 11 -25.07 1.63 13.72
N ARG A 12 -25.97 2.13 12.87
CA ARG A 12 -25.63 2.58 11.51
C ARG A 12 -24.64 3.74 11.52
N ASP A 13 -24.88 4.74 12.36
CA ASP A 13 -24.01 5.91 12.48
C ASP A 13 -22.60 5.49 12.92
N ASN A 14 -22.49 4.55 13.86
CA ASN A 14 -21.20 3.98 14.27
C ASN A 14 -20.47 3.24 13.14
N ILE A 15 -21.17 2.46 12.31
CA ILE A 15 -20.58 1.80 11.13
C ILE A 15 -20.04 2.85 10.15
N ILE A 16 -20.83 3.89 9.85
CA ILE A 16 -20.44 4.96 8.93
C ILE A 16 -19.19 5.68 9.44
N GLN A 17 -19.13 6.02 10.74
CA GLN A 17 -17.97 6.68 11.32
C GLN A 17 -16.71 5.80 11.30
N ARG A 18 -16.86 4.49 11.56
CA ARG A 18 -15.75 3.54 11.40
C ARG A 18 -15.24 3.51 9.96
N ASN A 19 -16.14 3.41 8.99
CA ASN A 19 -15.76 3.37 7.57
C ASN A 19 -15.02 4.65 7.15
N LYS A 20 -15.49 5.83 7.57
CA LYS A 20 -14.78 7.11 7.34
C LYS A 20 -13.38 7.13 7.96
N THR A 21 -13.25 6.56 9.16
CA THR A 21 -11.95 6.48 9.85
C THR A 21 -10.98 5.56 9.10
N ILE A 22 -11.45 4.40 8.64
CA ILE A 22 -10.68 3.46 7.82
C ILE A 22 -10.26 4.12 6.51
N GLN A 23 -11.18 4.82 5.84
CA GLN A 23 -10.88 5.53 4.60
C GLN A 23 -9.76 6.56 4.78
N ARG A 24 -9.86 7.43 5.80
CA ARG A 24 -8.81 8.42 6.10
C ARG A 24 -7.47 7.78 6.43
N PHE A 25 -7.48 6.65 7.12
CA PHE A 25 -6.27 5.89 7.41
C PHE A 25 -5.63 5.37 6.12
N ASN A 26 -6.43 4.81 5.22
CA ASN A 26 -5.97 4.32 3.93
C ASN A 26 -5.40 5.46 3.06
N GLU A 27 -6.10 6.59 2.95
CA GLU A 27 -5.62 7.79 2.23
C GLU A 27 -4.23 8.23 2.74
N ARG A 28 -4.08 8.42 4.07
CA ARG A 28 -2.79 8.78 4.67
C ARG A 28 -1.71 7.72 4.42
N TYR A 29 -2.08 6.45 4.41
CA TYR A 29 -1.15 5.36 4.11
C TYR A 29 -0.68 5.45 2.65
N PHE A 30 -1.59 5.66 1.70
CA PHE A 30 -1.26 5.83 0.29
C PHE A 30 -0.42 7.07 0.02
N ASP A 31 -0.70 8.21 0.67
CA ASP A 31 0.10 9.42 0.58
C ASP A 31 1.55 9.19 1.04
N LYS A 32 1.70 8.49 2.18
CA LYS A 32 3.02 8.06 2.66
C LYS A 32 3.69 7.12 1.68
N LEU A 33 2.93 6.23 1.04
CA LEU A 33 3.50 5.36 0.04
C LEU A 33 4.06 6.16 -1.15
N LEU A 34 3.34 7.15 -1.67
CA LEU A 34 3.78 7.94 -2.82
C LEU A 34 5.01 8.84 -2.53
N THR A 35 5.22 9.20 -1.27
CA THR A 35 6.27 10.14 -0.85
C THR A 35 7.56 9.48 -0.37
N CYS A 36 7.50 8.27 0.21
CA CYS A 36 8.68 7.63 0.79
C CYS A 36 8.93 6.23 0.18
N PRO A 37 10.01 6.03 -0.62
CA PRO A 37 10.27 4.75 -1.28
C PRO A 37 10.68 3.62 -0.31
N ASP A 38 11.06 3.95 0.93
CA ASP A 38 11.52 3.00 1.94
C ASP A 38 10.37 2.36 2.76
N ILE A 39 9.16 2.91 2.67
CA ILE A 39 7.98 2.31 3.28
C ILE A 39 7.57 1.06 2.50
N ASN A 40 7.43 -0.06 3.19
CA ASN A 40 7.11 -1.33 2.57
C ASN A 40 5.68 -1.37 2.02
N ILE A 41 5.55 -1.60 0.71
CA ILE A 41 4.28 -1.95 0.07
C ILE A 41 3.94 -3.39 0.48
N LYS A 42 2.92 -3.52 1.34
CA LYS A 42 2.41 -4.83 1.80
C LYS A 42 1.51 -5.44 0.74
N ILE A 43 1.80 -6.69 0.36
CA ILE A 43 0.94 -7.52 -0.47
C ILE A 43 0.45 -8.68 0.40
N CYS A 44 -0.87 -8.83 0.48
CA CYS A 44 -1.57 -9.82 1.29
C CYS A 44 -2.30 -10.80 0.35
N SER A 45 -2.53 -12.03 0.82
CA SER A 45 -3.29 -13.04 0.06
C SER A 45 -4.76 -12.66 -0.13
N SER A 46 -5.30 -11.80 0.73
CA SER A 46 -6.68 -11.31 0.68
C SER A 46 -6.84 -10.02 -0.16
N ASP A 47 -5.79 -9.54 -0.83
CA ASP A 47 -5.89 -8.37 -1.69
C ASP A 47 -6.74 -8.70 -2.92
N THR A 48 -7.63 -7.78 -3.30
CA THR A 48 -8.34 -7.86 -4.59
C THR A 48 -7.39 -7.55 -5.73
N GLU A 49 -7.79 -7.90 -6.96
CA GLU A 49 -7.02 -7.61 -8.16
C GLU A 49 -6.75 -6.10 -8.31
N GLU A 50 -7.74 -5.25 -8.03
CA GLU A 50 -7.60 -3.79 -8.10
C GLU A 50 -6.55 -3.28 -7.09
N SER A 51 -6.58 -3.80 -5.86
CA SER A 51 -5.59 -3.47 -4.82
C SER A 51 -4.18 -3.88 -5.25
N LEU A 52 -4.03 -5.05 -5.89
CA LEU A 52 -2.75 -5.52 -6.40
C LEU A 52 -2.23 -4.64 -7.54
N ILE A 53 -3.11 -4.23 -8.47
CA ILE A 53 -2.78 -3.33 -9.57
C ILE A 53 -2.32 -1.97 -9.03
N GLU A 54 -3.05 -1.39 -8.08
CA GLU A 54 -2.69 -0.11 -7.47
C GLU A 54 -1.33 -0.19 -6.78
N LYS A 55 -1.08 -1.23 -5.98
CA LYS A 55 0.21 -1.47 -5.33
C LYS A 55 1.35 -1.64 -6.33
N ALA A 56 1.11 -2.33 -7.44
CA ALA A 56 2.09 -2.46 -8.53
C ALA A 56 2.37 -1.11 -9.19
N ASN A 57 1.34 -0.29 -9.43
CA ASN A 57 1.49 1.05 -10.01
C ASN A 57 2.30 1.98 -9.09
N ILE A 58 2.05 1.96 -7.78
CA ILE A 58 2.85 2.69 -6.78
C ILE A 58 4.30 2.21 -6.82
N HIS A 59 4.53 0.90 -6.87
CA HIS A 59 5.87 0.34 -6.94
C HIS A 59 6.65 0.83 -8.17
N ARG A 60 6.02 0.77 -9.36
CA ARG A 60 6.60 1.28 -10.62
C ARG A 60 6.88 2.79 -10.56
N SER A 61 5.92 3.55 -10.03
CA SER A 61 6.04 5.01 -9.90
C SER A 61 7.23 5.38 -9.01
N ARG A 62 7.42 4.68 -7.89
CA ARG A 62 8.57 4.87 -7.00
C ARG A 62 9.90 4.52 -7.66
N LEU A 63 9.97 3.38 -8.36
CA LEU A 63 11.18 3.00 -9.09
C LEU A 63 11.53 4.06 -10.15
N SER A 64 10.54 4.63 -10.81
CA SER A 64 10.74 5.69 -11.79
C SER A 64 11.23 6.99 -11.14
N LYS A 65 10.58 7.43 -10.05
CA LYS A 65 10.84 8.72 -9.38
C LYS A 65 12.09 8.72 -8.50
N PHE A 66 12.30 7.65 -7.73
CA PHE A 66 13.34 7.58 -6.69
C PHE A 66 14.46 6.59 -7.01
N GLY A 67 14.33 5.80 -8.09
CA GLY A 67 15.28 4.74 -8.41
C GLY A 67 15.23 3.54 -7.47
N LYS A 68 14.37 3.53 -6.44
CA LYS A 68 14.20 2.41 -5.51
C LYS A 68 12.76 2.32 -4.98
N SER A 69 12.37 1.14 -4.51
CA SER A 69 11.06 0.90 -3.90
C SER A 69 11.08 -0.33 -2.99
N LYS A 70 10.57 -0.21 -1.77
CA LYS A 70 10.42 -1.35 -0.85
C LYS A 70 9.07 -2.03 -1.04
N MET A 71 9.09 -3.33 -1.34
CA MET A 71 7.90 -4.15 -1.55
C MET A 71 8.13 -5.57 -1.04
N ARG A 72 7.13 -6.18 -0.38
CA ARG A 72 7.25 -7.53 0.25
C ARG A 72 8.51 -7.69 1.12
N GLY A 73 8.90 -6.63 1.84
CA GLY A 73 10.05 -6.60 2.73
C GLY A 73 11.40 -6.40 2.04
N LYS A 74 11.48 -6.46 0.71
CA LYS A 74 12.72 -6.29 -0.06
C LYS A 74 12.79 -4.91 -0.70
N ILE A 75 14.00 -4.35 -0.79
CA ILE A 75 14.24 -3.11 -1.54
C ILE A 75 14.65 -3.48 -2.95
N TYR A 76 13.89 -2.97 -3.91
CA TYR A 76 14.17 -3.07 -5.33
C TYR A 76 14.80 -1.77 -5.79
N TYR A 77 15.74 -1.88 -6.72
CA TYR A 77 16.47 -0.76 -7.30
C TYR A 77 16.31 -0.79 -8.82
N LYS A 78 16.20 0.39 -9.43
CA LYS A 78 16.22 0.58 -10.87
C LYS A 78 17.68 0.77 -11.29
N GLY A 79 18.17 -0.09 -12.17
CA GLY A 79 19.48 0.01 -12.80
C GLY A 79 19.51 1.11 -13.87
N SER A 80 20.72 1.53 -14.26
CA SER A 80 20.94 2.57 -15.27
C SER A 80 20.33 2.25 -16.63
N ARG A 81 20.23 0.96 -16.98
CA ARG A 81 19.60 0.47 -18.22
C ARG A 81 18.11 0.13 -18.06
N GLY A 82 17.48 0.54 -16.97
CA GLY A 82 16.05 0.31 -16.71
C GLY A 82 15.70 -1.05 -16.08
N GLY A 83 16.61 -2.02 -16.05
CA GLY A 83 16.41 -3.31 -15.36
C GLY A 83 16.25 -3.15 -13.85
N ILE A 84 15.44 -4.01 -13.21
CA ILE A 84 15.19 -3.97 -11.77
C ILE A 84 16.08 -5.02 -11.09
N TYR A 85 16.69 -4.68 -9.95
CA TYR A 85 17.48 -5.62 -9.18
C TYR A 85 17.27 -5.48 -7.67
N ILE A 86 17.61 -6.54 -6.94
CA ILE A 86 17.73 -6.57 -5.48
C ILE A 86 19.17 -6.92 -5.09
N TYR A 87 19.60 -6.53 -3.90
CA TYR A 87 20.84 -7.06 -3.33
C TYR A 87 20.57 -8.43 -2.67
N THR A 88 21.42 -9.40 -2.98
CA THR A 88 21.44 -10.69 -2.27
C THR A 88 22.05 -10.51 -0.89
N LYS A 89 21.95 -11.54 -0.03
CA LYS A 89 22.59 -11.54 1.30
C LYS A 89 24.11 -11.29 1.21
N ASN A 90 24.73 -11.65 0.09
CA ASN A 90 26.16 -11.52 -0.14
C ASN A 90 26.53 -10.16 -0.80
N GLY A 91 25.58 -9.24 -0.95
CA GLY A 91 25.81 -7.92 -1.56
C GLY A 91 25.84 -7.91 -3.09
N ASN A 92 25.64 -9.05 -3.75
CA ASN A 92 25.59 -9.12 -5.21
C ASN A 92 24.24 -8.63 -5.74
N LYS A 93 24.23 -7.98 -6.91
CA LYS A 93 23.00 -7.60 -7.60
C LYS A 93 22.37 -8.82 -8.26
N LYS A 94 21.09 -9.08 -7.96
CA LYS A 94 20.26 -10.05 -8.66
C LYS A 94 19.15 -9.32 -9.40
N TYR A 95 19.19 -9.34 -10.72
CA TYR A 95 18.11 -8.80 -11.55
C TYR A 95 16.86 -9.67 -11.47
N VAL A 96 15.68 -9.04 -11.55
CA VAL A 96 14.36 -9.65 -11.37
C VAL A 96 13.47 -9.30 -12.56
#